data_AF-A0A834PFA2-F1
#
_entry.id   AF-A0A834PFA2-F1
#
_cell.length_a   1.000
_cell.length_b   1.000
_cell.length_c   1.000
_cell.angle_alpha   90.00
_cell.angle_beta   90.00
_cell.angle_gamma   90.00
#
_symmetry.space_group_name_H-M   'P 1'
#
loop_
_entity.id
_entity.type
_entity.pdbx_description
1 polymer ?
#
loop_
_entity_poly.entity_id
_entity_poly.type
_entity_poly.pdbx_seq_one_letter_code
_entity_poly.pdbx_strand_id
1 'polypeptide(L)'
;MEQGYRSEVQERALIVSLQMFSLILERGVSLLKTQLDCGEEPRLVVGEDMQVLLPAIKIWCDWMLCHSTVWNPPPSCTDYRVG
;
A
#
# COMPACT_ATOMS: atom_id res chain seq x y z
N MET A 1 12.01 14.08 25.98
CA MET A 1 11.78 12.73 25.44
C MET A 1 11.04 12.93 24.14
N GLU A 2 11.74 12.83 23.00
CA GLU A 2 11.23 13.25 21.70
C GLU A 2 10.07 12.34 21.25
N GLN A 3 8.90 12.94 21.02
CA GLN A 3 7.75 12.30 20.41
C GLN A 3 8.06 12.06 18.92
N GLY A 4 8.66 10.93 18.57
CA GLY A 4 8.97 10.65 17.16
C GLY A 4 9.89 9.48 16.86
N TYR A 5 10.55 8.88 17.85
CA TYR A 5 11.40 7.72 17.61
C TYR A 5 10.57 6.44 17.49
N ARG A 6 10.38 5.95 16.26
CA ARG A 6 9.93 4.57 16.00
C ARG A 6 11.10 3.63 16.27
N SER A 7 10.83 2.43 16.81
CA SER A 7 11.89 1.42 16.93
C SER A 7 12.33 0.95 15.55
N GLU A 8 13.56 0.45 15.42
CA GLU A 8 14.05 -0.06 14.13
C GLU A 8 13.16 -1.19 13.59
N VAL A 9 12.67 -2.07 14.47
CA VAL A 9 11.73 -3.13 14.08
C VAL A 9 10.42 -2.54 13.54
N GLN A 10 9.90 -1.48 14.18
CA GLN A 10 8.71 -0.79 13.70
C GLN A 10 8.94 -0.13 12.33
N GLU A 11 10.08 0.53 12.13
CA GLU A 11 10.47 1.12 10.84
C GLU A 11 10.54 0.05 9.74
N ARG A 12 11.23 -1.06 9.99
CA ARG A 12 11.38 -2.16 9.02
C ARG A 12 10.04 -2.82 8.70
N ALA A 13 9.23 -3.09 9.73
CA ALA A 13 7.89 -3.66 9.54
C ALA A 13 7.00 -2.72 8.71
N LEU A 14 7.07 -1.41 8.96
CA LEU A 14 6.33 -0.41 8.21
C LEU A 14 6.79 -0.36 6.74
N ILE A 15 8.10 -0.39 6.48
CA ILE A 15 8.65 -0.43 5.12
C ILE A 15 8.12 -1.64 4.35
N VAL A 16 8.27 -2.84 4.91
CA VAL A 16 7.84 -4.08 4.25
C VAL A 16 6.34 -4.07 4.00
N SER A 17 5.55 -3.61 4.97
CA SER A 17 4.09 -3.57 4.83
C SER A 17 3.63 -2.58 3.76
N LEU A 18 4.25 -1.39 3.68
CA LEU A 18 3.95 -0.40 2.64
C LEU A 18 4.40 -0.88 1.26
N GLN A 19 5.52 -1.61 1.16
CA GLN A 19 5.95 -2.26 -0.08
C GLN A 19 4.95 -3.33 -0.54
N MET A 20 4.47 -4.17 0.38
CA MET A 20 3.43 -5.16 0.07
C MET A 20 2.14 -4.48 -0.41
N PHE A 21 1.72 -3.39 0.24
CA PHE A 21 0.58 -2.61 -0.21
C PHE A 21 0.81 -1.99 -1.60
N SER A 22 2.01 -1.48 -1.90
CA SER A 22 2.36 -0.97 -3.24
C SER A 22 2.16 -2.04 -4.31
N LEU A 23 2.62 -3.28 -4.08
CA LEU A 23 2.46 -4.39 -5.04
C LEU A 23 0.98 -4.73 -5.28
N ILE A 24 0.17 -4.75 -4.21
CA ILE A 24 -1.28 -4.99 -4.32
C ILE A 24 -1.92 -3.88 -5.16
N LEU A 25 -1.57 -2.62 -4.89
CA LEU A 25 -2.12 -1.46 -5.59
C LEU A 25 -1.68 -1.42 -7.06
N GLU A 26 -0.42 -1.68 -7.35
CA GLU A 26 0.12 -1.76 -8.71
C GLU A 26 -0.58 -2.86 -9.53
N ARG A 27 -0.79 -4.04 -8.93
CA ARG A 27 -1.57 -5.10 -9.58
C ARG A 27 -3.01 -4.67 -9.83
N GLY A 28 -3.67 -4.04 -8.86
CA GLY A 28 -5.03 -3.51 -9.01
C GLY A 28 -5.13 -2.49 -10.14
N VAL A 29 -4.19 -1.55 -10.23
CA VAL A 29 -4.11 -0.58 -11.33
C VAL A 29 -3.91 -1.27 -12.68
N SER A 30 -3.05 -2.29 -12.75
CA SER A 30 -2.84 -3.06 -13.98
C SER A 30 -4.13 -3.76 -14.43
N LEU A 31 -4.87 -4.38 -13.52
CA LEU A 31 -6.14 -5.05 -13.83
C LEU A 31 -7.19 -4.08 -14.36
N LEU A 32 -7.31 -2.91 -13.73
CA LEU A 32 -8.23 -1.86 -14.17
C LEU A 32 -7.89 -1.34 -15.56
N LYS A 33 -6.59 -1.13 -15.85
CA LYS A 33 -6.13 -0.74 -17.19
C LYS A 33 -6.48 -1.79 -18.23
N THR A 34 -6.17 -3.06 -17.97
CA THR A 34 -6.54 -4.17 -18.87
C THR A 34 -8.04 -4.20 -19.16
N GLN A 35 -8.88 -4.01 -18.14
CA GLN A 35 -10.33 -3.97 -18.32
C GLN A 35 -10.79 -2.79 -19.21
N LEU A 36 -10.20 -1.60 -19.01
CA LEU A 36 -10.51 -0.42 -19.82
C LEU A 36 -10.08 -0.61 -21.29
N ASP A 37 -8.95 -1.28 -21.52
CA ASP A 37 -8.39 -1.51 -22.85
C ASP A 37 -9.14 -2.61 -23.63
N CYS A 38 -9.77 -3.58 -22.93
CA CYS A 38 -10.48 -4.69 -23.58
C CYS A 38 -11.78 -4.28 -24.29
N GLY A 39 -12.38 -3.12 -23.96
CA GLY A 39 -13.58 -2.59 -24.64
C GLY A 39 -14.84 -3.44 -24.51
N GLU A 40 -14.80 -4.57 -23.79
CA GLU A 40 -15.96 -5.39 -23.47
C GLU A 40 -16.74 -4.74 -22.32
N GLU A 41 -18.07 -4.67 -22.43
CA GLU A 41 -18.90 -4.26 -21.29
C GLU A 41 -18.74 -5.29 -20.17
N PRO A 42 -18.18 -4.90 -19.01
CA PRO A 42 -17.89 -5.85 -17.98
C PRO A 42 -19.20 -6.24 -17.29
N ARG A 43 -19.41 -7.55 -17.06
CA ARG A 43 -20.58 -8.07 -16.32
C ARG A 43 -20.70 -7.53 -14.90
N LEU A 44 -19.59 -7.03 -14.35
CA LEU A 44 -19.44 -6.47 -13.01
C LEU A 44 -18.68 -5.14 -13.11
N VAL A 45 -18.78 -4.29 -12.10
CA VAL A 45 -18.11 -2.97 -12.08
C VAL A 45 -16.59 -3.12 -12.27
N VAL A 46 -15.99 -4.16 -11.67
CA VAL A 46 -14.59 -4.54 -11.86
C VAL A 46 -14.48 -6.05 -12.08
N GLY A 47 -13.46 -6.48 -12.83
CA GLY A 47 -13.17 -7.89 -13.09
C GLY A 47 -12.90 -8.73 -11.83
N GLU A 48 -13.03 -10.05 -11.94
CA GLU A 48 -12.99 -11.00 -10.82
C GLU A 48 -11.71 -10.88 -9.97
N ASP A 49 -10.53 -10.84 -10.60
CA ASP A 49 -9.24 -10.65 -9.91
C ASP A 49 -9.22 -9.36 -9.07
N MET A 50 -9.81 -8.27 -9.58
CA MET A 50 -9.86 -7.00 -8.88
C MET A 50 -10.79 -7.06 -7.66
N GLN A 51 -11.89 -7.83 -7.74
CA GLN A 51 -12.79 -8.03 -6.60
C GLN A 51 -12.10 -8.72 -5.43
N VAL A 52 -11.13 -9.59 -5.71
CA VAL A 52 -10.32 -10.25 -4.67
C VAL A 52 -9.37 -9.26 -3.99
N LEU A 53 -8.80 -8.30 -4.74
CA LEU A 53 -7.85 -7.33 -4.19
C LEU A 53 -8.50 -6.14 -3.48
N LEU A 54 -9.71 -5.75 -3.90
CA LEU A 54 -10.41 -4.57 -3.39
C LEU A 54 -10.55 -4.52 -1.85
N PRO A 55 -10.91 -5.61 -1.15
CA PRO A 55 -10.99 -5.60 0.32
C PRO A 55 -9.65 -5.25 0.98
N ALA A 56 -8.55 -5.83 0.50
CA ALA A 56 -7.22 -5.55 1.05
C ALA A 56 -6.81 -4.08 0.80
N ILE A 57 -7.07 -3.56 -0.41
CA ILE A 57 -6.80 -2.16 -0.76
C ILE A 57 -7.58 -1.22 0.16
N LYS A 58 -8.88 -1.47 0.33
CA LYS A 58 -9.74 -0.67 1.21
C LYS A 58 -9.20 -0.61 2.63
N ILE A 59 -8.88 -1.77 3.23
CA ILE A 59 -8.42 -1.84 4.61
C ILE A 59 -7.09 -1.08 4.80
N TRP A 60 -6.17 -1.18 3.84
CA TRP A 60 -4.94 -0.40 3.87
C TRP A 60 -5.21 1.10 3.76
N CYS A 61 -6.10 1.53 2.86
CA CYS A 61 -6.49 2.93 2.76
C CYS A 61 -7.14 3.46 4.05
N ASP A 62 -8.07 2.69 4.63
CA ASP A 62 -8.72 3.03 5.91
C ASP A 62 -7.65 3.15 7.03
N TRP A 63 -6.70 2.21 7.11
CA TRP A 63 -5.60 2.27 8.06
C TRP A 63 -4.72 3.51 7.86
N MET A 64 -4.31 3.80 6.61
CA MET A 64 -3.46 4.96 6.31
C MET A 64 -4.18 6.28 6.64
N LEU A 65 -5.47 6.41 6.35
CA LEU A 65 -6.25 7.61 6.69
C LEU A 65 -6.33 7.82 8.21
N CYS A 66 -6.52 6.75 8.98
CA CYS A 66 -6.65 6.82 10.43
C CYS A 66 -5.30 6.97 11.17
N HIS A 67 -4.19 6.55 10.56
CA HIS A 67 -2.88 6.47 11.20
C HIS A 67 -1.80 7.28 10.46
N SER A 68 -2.16 8.48 9.99
CA SER A 68 -1.26 9.36 9.24
C SER A 68 0.07 9.62 9.94
N THR A 69 0.08 9.80 11.25
CA THR A 69 1.31 10.03 12.04
C THR A 69 2.26 8.83 12.08
N VAL A 70 1.78 7.62 11.75
CA VAL A 70 2.59 6.40 11.74
C VAL A 70 3.41 6.31 10.47
N TRP A 71 2.82 6.57 9.31
CA TRP A 71 3.48 6.44 8.01
C TRP A 71 3.95 7.77 7.41
N ASN A 72 3.52 8.91 7.94
CA ASN A 72 3.92 10.25 7.51
C ASN A 72 4.63 10.98 8.66
N PRO A 73 5.93 11.37 8.53
CA PRO A 73 6.76 11.24 7.34
C PRO A 73 7.07 9.77 7.00
N PRO A 74 7.32 9.46 5.71
CA PRO A 74 7.67 8.11 5.29
C PRO A 74 8.79 7.52 6.14
N PRO A 75 8.78 6.19 6.40
CA PRO A 75 9.87 5.55 7.11
C PRO A 75 11.21 5.88 6.46
N SER A 76 12.13 6.46 7.22
CA SER A 76 13.38 6.97 6.69
C SER A 76 14.36 5.83 6.41
N CYS A 77 14.76 5.65 5.15
CA CYS A 77 15.99 4.93 4.81
C CYS A 77 17.19 5.79 5.22
N THR A 78 17.40 6.07 6.51
CA THR A 78 18.70 6.57 6.95
C THR A 78 19.68 5.42 6.82
N ASP A 79 20.44 5.46 5.73
CA ASP A 79 21.60 4.64 5.44
C ASP A 79 22.41 4.36 6.70
N TYR A 80 22.62 3.07 6.95
CA TYR A 80 23.61 2.60 7.91
C TYR A 80 24.98 3.10 7.42
N ARG A 81 25.44 4.26 7.91
CA ARG A 81 26.88 4.51 7.96
C ARG A 81 27.43 3.55 9.00
N VAL A 82 27.83 2.38 8.52
CA VAL A 82 28.69 1.44 9.25
C VAL A 82 29.99 2.21 9.51
N GLY A 83 30.11 2.73 10.73
CA GLY A 83 31.39 3.14 11.30
C GLY A 83 32.17 1.95 11.80
#